data_AF-A0A1T4J317-F1
#
_entry.id   AF-A0A1T4J317-F1
#
_cell.length_a   1.000
_cell.length_b   1.000
_cell.length_c   1.000
_cell.angle_alpha   90.00
_cell.angle_beta   90.00
_cell.angle_gamma   90.00
#
_symmetry.space_group_name_H-M   'P 1'
#
loop_
_entity.id
_entity.type
_entity.pdbx_description
1 polymer ?
#
loop_
_entity_poly.entity_id
_entity_poly.type
_entity_poly.pdbx_seq_one_letter_code
_entity_poly.pdbx_strand_id
1 'polypeptide(L)' 'MKYFRYLEETIQLQLDENLCIGCGICVTVCPHRVFTIQDHKAKMRDRGG' A
#
# COMPACT_ATOMS: atom_id res chain seq x y z
N MET A 1 -10.22 15.98 -11.12
CA MET A 1 -9.41 14.75 -10.99
C MET A 1 -9.60 14.21 -9.59
N LYS A 2 -10.61 13.36 -9.39
CA LYS A 2 -11.03 12.88 -8.07
C LYS A 2 -10.95 11.35 -8.09
N TYR A 3 -9.98 10.82 -7.34
CA TYR A 3 -9.88 9.45 -6.85
C TYR A 3 -9.80 8.35 -7.91
N PHE A 4 -8.57 7.94 -8.26
CA PHE A 4 -8.33 6.61 -8.80
C PHE A 4 -8.67 5.59 -7.71
N ARG A 5 -9.85 4.95 -7.78
CA ARG A 5 -10.21 3.82 -6.92
C ARG A 5 -10.00 2.52 -7.70
N TYR A 6 -9.52 1.47 -7.04
CA TYR A 6 -9.42 0.13 -7.63
C TYR A 6 -10.82 -0.40 -7.98
N LEU A 7 -10.98 -0.93 -9.19
CA LEU A 7 -12.22 -1.55 -9.67
C LEU A 7 -12.36 -2.93 -9.02
N GLU A 8 -13.57 -3.30 -8.59
CA GLU A 8 -13.83 -4.53 -7.82
C GLU A 8 -13.45 -5.81 -8.58
N GLU A 9 -13.48 -5.78 -9.92
CA GLU A 9 -13.16 -6.92 -10.80
C GLU A 9 -11.73 -6.87 -11.37
N THR A 10 -10.80 -6.24 -10.64
CA THR A 10 -9.40 -6.13 -11.06
C THR A 10 -8.43 -6.68 -10.02
N ILE A 11 -7.19 -6.92 -10.43
CA ILE A 11 -6.13 -7.37 -9.52
C ILE A 11 -5.86 -6.26 -8.49
N GLN A 12 -6.10 -6.58 -7.22
CA GLN A 12 -5.88 -5.68 -6.08
C GLN A 12 -4.60 -6.06 -5.33
N LEU A 13 -3.84 -5.06 -4.93
CA LEU A 13 -2.69 -5.23 -4.06
C LEU A 13 -3.15 -5.42 -2.61
N GLN A 14 -2.69 -6.49 -1.96
CA GLN A 14 -2.90 -6.72 -0.53
C GLN A 14 -1.57 -6.80 0.21
N LEU A 15 -1.54 -6.20 1.40
CA LEU A 15 -0.40 -6.26 2.32
C LEU A 15 -0.78 -7.16 3.50
N ASP A 16 -0.04 -8.24 3.70
CA ASP A 16 -0.09 -9.01 4.93
C ASP A 16 0.84 -8.39 5.98
N GLU A 17 0.26 -7.79 7.01
CA GLU A 17 1.01 -7.14 8.08
C GLU A 17 1.72 -8.12 9.01
N ASN A 18 1.31 -9.39 9.04
CA ASN A 18 1.96 -10.41 9.88
C ASN A 18 3.30 -10.83 9.29
N LEU A 19 3.42 -10.81 7.96
CA LEU A 19 4.64 -11.12 7.23
C LEU A 19 5.56 -9.90 7.05
N CYS A 20 5.05 -8.69 7.30
CA CYS A 20 5.82 -7.47 7.15
C CYS A 20 6.92 -7.34 8.21
N ILE A 21 8.16 -7.37 7.77
CA ILE A 21 9.36 -7.18 8.63
C ILE A 21 9.79 -5.70 8.75
N GLY A 22 9.06 -4.77 8.15
CA GLY A 22 9.38 -3.34 8.26
C GLY A 22 10.57 -2.84 7.44
N CYS A 23 11.01 -3.57 6.41
CA CYS A 23 12.24 -3.24 5.65
C CYS A 23 12.19 -1.94 4.84
N GLY A 24 11.00 -1.36 4.59
CA GLY A 24 10.87 -0.08 3.89
C GLY A 24 11.09 -0.11 2.37
N ILE A 25 11.44 -1.26 1.78
CA ILE A 25 11.66 -1.38 0.34
C ILE A 25 10.40 -0.98 -0.45
N CYS A 26 9.22 -1.41 0.01
CA CYS A 26 7.94 -1.05 -0.64
C CYS A 26 7.71 0.46 -0.74
N VAL A 27 8.17 1.25 0.25
CA VAL A 27 8.09 2.72 0.21
C VAL A 27 9.03 3.29 -0.85
N THR A 28 10.22 2.70 -0.99
CA THR A 28 11.27 3.16 -1.90
C THR A 28 10.94 2.85 -3.36
N VAL A 29 10.46 1.64 -3.64
CA VAL A 29 10.25 1.16 -5.01
C VAL A 29 8.91 1.55 -5.60
N CYS A 30 7.90 1.86 -4.77
CA CYS A 30 6.56 2.14 -5.25
C CYS A 30 6.50 3.52 -5.94
N PRO A 31 6.27 3.59 -7.26
CA PRO A 31 6.23 4.87 -7.98
C PRO A 31 5.02 5.71 -7.56
N HIS A 32 3.92 5.05 -7.19
CA HIS A 32 2.69 5.69 -6.71
C HIS A 32 2.76 6.14 -5.26
N ARG A 33 3.85 5.81 -4.53
CA ARG A 33 4.06 6.16 -3.13
C ARG A 33 2.89 5.82 -2.20
N VAL A 34 2.24 4.68 -2.47
CA VAL A 34 1.08 4.24 -1.68
C VAL A 34 1.47 3.59 -0.35
N PHE A 35 2.74 3.38 -0.06
CA PHE A 35 3.19 2.79 1.19
C PHE A 35 3.79 3.84 2.13
N THR A 36 3.56 3.66 3.42
CA THR A 36 4.21 4.40 4.51
C THR A 36 4.68 3.42 5.58
N ILE A 37 5.73 3.75 6.34
CA ILE A 37 6.11 2.96 7.53
C ILE A 37 5.50 3.62 8.76
N GLN A 38 4.76 2.83 9.55
CA GLN A 38 4.21 3.20 10.86
C GLN A 38 4.32 2.00 11.79
N ASP A 39 4.69 2.22 13.06
CA ASP A 39 4.84 1.15 14.05
C ASP A 39 5.73 -0.01 13.57
N HIS A 40 6.83 0.33 12.91
CA HIS A 40 7.77 -0.62 12.30
C HIS A 40 7.17 -1.55 11.23
N LYS A 41 5.99 -1.23 10.69
CA LYS A 41 5.34 -2.00 9.61
C LYS A 41 4.92 -1.10 8.47
N ALA A 42 4.76 -1.69 7.29
CA ALA A 42 4.20 -0.98 6.15
C ALA A 42 2.69 -0.78 6.34
N LYS A 43 2.18 0.37 5.89
CA LYS A 43 0.77 0.74 5.84
C LYS A 43 0.46 1.28 4.45
N MET A 44 -0.58 0.76 3.81
CA MET A 44 -1.04 1.21 2.49
C MET A 44 -1.98 2.41 2.63
N ARG A 45 -1.66 3.48 1.93
CA ARG A 45 -2.40 4.73 1.76
C ARG A 45 -3.23 4.67 0.48
N ASP A 46 -4.00 3.60 0.31
CA ASP A 46 -5.10 3.61 -0.65
C ASP A 46 -6.09 2.51 -0.29
N ARG A 47 -7.08 2.88 0.52
CA ARG A 47 -8.37 2.20 0.51
C ARG A 47 -9.35 3.27 0.10
N GLY A 48 -9.97 3.06 -1.06
CA GLY A 48 -10.92 4.00 -1.62
C GLY A 48 -11.87 4.55 -0.57
N GLY A 49 -11.81 5.87 -0.40
CA GLY A 49 -12.94 6.68 0.04
C GLY A 49 -13.57 7.30 -1.18
#